data_AF-A0A255Z0X2-F1
#
_entry.id   AF-A0A255Z0X2-F1
#
_cell.length_a   1.000
_cell.length_b   1.000
_cell.length_c   1.000
_cell.angle_alpha   90.00
_cell.angle_beta   90.00
_cell.angle_gamma   90.00
#
_symmetry.space_group_name_H-M   'P 1'
#
loop_
_entity.id
_entity.type
_entity.pdbx_description
1 polymer ?
#
loop_
_entity_poly.entity_id
_entity_poly.type
_entity_poly.pdbx_seq_one_letter_code
_entity_poly.pdbx_strand_id
1 'polypeptide(L)'
;MSQPIVQPPVPLVADEGPGRTAVGTTWSPALLPRSVTVERRLTNRALATWQAAPPGETAAAMAPFFDHSLVVADPAGRAVIESVGGPVAARFGLVAGLPLLRDPGLGEELVAACELVALQPMPIPFEASVNDPIGAQILVRGLALPLPLGDDPAALVQVVLSWREVLSKSAARRLQAELAQAFASLGPAQATAEPFPTRSANIDVIKITKNCR
;
A
#
# COMPACT_ATOMS: atom_id res chain seq x y z
N MET A 1 41.99 -55.95 -10.31
CA MET A 1 41.50 -56.50 -9.03
C MET A 1 40.23 -55.72 -8.70
N SER A 2 39.08 -56.00 -9.30
CA SER A 2 38.14 -57.13 -9.09
C SER A 2 37.46 -57.09 -7.71
N GLN A 3 36.13 -56.91 -7.72
CA GLN A 3 35.17 -56.61 -6.63
C GLN A 3 34.92 -57.81 -5.66
N PRO A 4 34.00 -57.73 -4.65
CA PRO A 4 32.54 -57.75 -4.90
C PRO A 4 31.62 -56.89 -4.00
N ILE A 5 30.44 -56.67 -4.58
CA ILE A 5 29.16 -56.12 -4.09
C ILE A 5 28.49 -57.02 -3.05
N VAL A 6 27.79 -56.45 -2.06
CA VAL A 6 26.55 -57.04 -1.49
C VAL A 6 25.56 -55.94 -1.04
N GLN A 7 24.41 -55.88 -1.72
CA GLN A 7 23.07 -55.45 -1.25
C GLN A 7 22.16 -56.70 -1.33
N PRO A 8 20.89 -56.74 -0.84
CA PRO A 8 20.16 -56.06 0.26
C PRO A 8 19.43 -57.12 1.15
N PRO A 9 18.34 -56.81 1.92
CA PRO A 9 17.00 -56.82 1.32
C PRO A 9 16.04 -55.73 1.83
N VAL A 10 15.07 -55.42 0.96
CA VAL A 10 13.83 -54.68 1.26
C VAL A 10 12.77 -55.66 1.78
N PRO A 11 11.92 -55.27 2.75
CA PRO A 11 10.52 -55.71 2.78
C PRO A 11 9.59 -54.48 2.76
N LEU A 12 8.79 -54.34 1.72
CA LEU A 12 7.42 -54.84 1.54
C LEU A 12 6.36 -53.96 2.23
N VAL A 13 5.56 -53.34 1.37
CA VAL A 13 4.38 -52.53 1.62
C VAL A 13 3.34 -53.31 2.44
N ALA A 14 2.71 -52.65 3.42
CA ALA A 14 1.39 -53.03 3.91
C ALA A 14 0.45 -51.83 3.72
N ASP A 15 -0.56 -52.09 2.88
CA ASP A 15 -1.75 -51.32 2.60
C ASP A 15 -2.74 -51.48 3.77
N GLU A 16 -3.26 -50.39 4.34
CA GLU A 16 -4.58 -50.35 4.97
C GLU A 16 -5.20 -48.95 4.81
N GLY A 17 -6.42 -48.94 4.29
CA GLY A 17 -7.17 -47.77 3.85
C GLY A 17 -7.95 -46.99 4.93
N PRO A 18 -9.08 -46.36 4.60
CA PRO A 18 -9.29 -44.94 4.87
C PRO A 18 -10.16 -44.67 6.10
N GLY A 19 -9.60 -43.99 7.11
CA GLY A 19 -10.33 -43.45 8.25
C GLY A 19 -10.58 -41.95 8.12
N ARG A 20 -11.74 -41.56 7.58
CA ARG A 20 -12.29 -40.20 7.71
C ARG A 20 -12.33 -39.82 9.20
N THR A 21 -11.58 -38.80 9.60
CA THR A 21 -11.87 -38.03 10.81
C THR A 21 -11.82 -36.55 10.46
N ALA A 22 -12.86 -35.86 10.93
CA ALA A 22 -13.21 -34.51 10.55
C ALA A 22 -12.08 -33.52 10.87
N VAL A 23 -11.61 -32.80 9.85
CA VAL A 23 -10.86 -31.56 10.03
C VAL A 23 -11.87 -30.52 10.52
N GLY A 24 -12.00 -30.43 11.84
CA GLY A 24 -12.54 -29.24 12.48
C GLY A 24 -11.59 -28.09 12.13
N THR A 25 -12.02 -27.23 11.20
CA THR A 25 -11.32 -25.99 10.86
C THR A 25 -11.43 -25.04 12.04
N THR A 26 -10.64 -25.27 13.08
CA THR A 26 -10.36 -24.28 14.11
C THR A 26 -9.58 -23.16 13.44
N TRP A 27 -10.28 -22.07 13.13
CA TRP A 27 -9.66 -20.81 12.75
C TRP A 27 -8.67 -20.41 13.85
N SER A 28 -7.40 -20.71 13.63
CA SER A 28 -6.32 -20.23 14.48
C SER A 28 -5.96 -18.81 14.04
N PRO A 29 -6.11 -17.78 14.90
CA PRO A 29 -5.64 -16.43 14.60
C PRO A 29 -4.09 -16.32 14.49
N ALA A 30 -3.38 -17.43 14.69
CA ALA A 30 -1.91 -17.53 14.66
C ALA A 30 -1.29 -17.56 13.25
N LEU A 31 -2.10 -17.55 12.18
CA LEU A 31 -1.64 -17.55 10.77
C LEU A 31 -1.80 -16.20 10.08
N LEU A 32 -1.83 -15.10 10.83
CA LEU A 32 -1.49 -13.81 10.23
C LEU A 32 -0.03 -13.88 9.77
N PRO A 33 0.31 -13.45 8.54
CA PRO A 33 1.70 -13.39 8.10
C PRO A 33 2.47 -12.57 9.13
N ARG A 34 3.50 -13.16 9.74
CA ARG A 34 4.29 -12.53 10.82
C ARG A 34 4.78 -11.12 10.44
N SER A 35 4.92 -10.83 9.14
CA SER A 35 5.30 -9.52 8.61
C SER A 35 4.24 -8.42 8.80
N VAL A 36 2.95 -8.70 8.55
CA VAL A 36 1.85 -7.71 8.68
C VAL A 36 1.77 -7.17 10.11
N THR A 37 2.10 -8.02 11.08
CA THR A 37 2.14 -7.63 12.49
C THR A 37 3.37 -6.80 12.82
N VAL A 38 4.55 -7.05 12.23
CA VAL A 38 5.79 -6.28 12.46
C VAL A 38 5.69 -4.87 11.87
N GLU A 39 5.10 -4.75 10.69
CA GLU A 39 4.92 -3.49 9.96
C GLU A 39 4.01 -2.52 10.71
N ARG A 40 2.83 -3.01 11.12
CA ARG A 40 1.89 -2.24 11.95
C ARG A 40 2.46 -1.93 13.33
N ARG A 41 3.35 -2.79 13.85
CA ARG A 41 4.05 -2.52 15.12
C ARG A 41 5.02 -1.35 14.99
N LEU A 42 5.69 -1.15 13.85
CA LEU A 42 6.67 -0.07 13.71
C LEU A 42 5.98 1.29 13.76
N THR A 43 5.00 1.53 12.89
CA THR A 43 4.27 2.82 12.85
C THR A 43 3.46 3.06 14.13
N ASN A 44 2.86 2.03 14.73
CA ASN A 44 2.19 2.17 16.02
C ASN A 44 3.16 2.49 17.17
N ARG A 45 4.38 1.89 17.16
CA ARG A 45 5.41 2.21 18.16
C ARG A 45 5.91 3.63 17.98
N ALA A 46 6.15 4.06 16.74
CA ALA A 46 6.52 5.43 16.41
C ALA A 46 5.46 6.41 16.91
N LEU A 47 4.17 6.15 16.63
CA LEU A 47 3.06 6.96 17.11
C LEU A 47 3.04 7.04 18.64
N ALA A 48 3.15 5.88 19.32
CA ALA A 48 3.12 5.83 20.78
C ALA A 48 4.31 6.58 21.40
N THR A 49 5.50 6.45 20.81
CA THR A 49 6.69 7.18 21.24
C THR A 49 6.53 8.69 21.02
N TRP A 50 6.01 9.11 19.87
CA TRP A 50 5.72 10.51 19.58
C TRP A 50 4.71 11.10 20.57
N GLN A 51 3.62 10.39 20.86
CA GLN A 51 2.59 10.82 21.82
C GLN A 51 3.09 10.89 23.27
N ALA A 52 4.04 10.03 23.63
CA ALA A 52 4.61 9.98 24.98
C ALA A 52 5.81 10.92 25.15
N ALA A 53 6.33 11.51 24.08
CA ALA A 53 7.51 12.36 24.13
C ALA A 53 7.20 13.68 24.86
N PRO A 54 8.05 14.11 25.83
CA PRO A 54 7.95 15.42 26.41
C PRO A 54 8.08 16.54 25.35
N PRO A 55 7.45 17.71 25.57
CA PRO A 55 7.66 18.87 24.71
C PRO A 55 9.16 19.21 24.62
N GLY A 56 9.66 19.39 23.39
CA GLY A 56 11.07 19.67 23.13
C GLY A 56 11.99 18.45 23.05
N GLU A 57 11.52 17.25 23.43
CA GLU A 57 12.29 16.00 23.34
C GLU A 57 11.81 15.08 22.21
N THR A 58 10.79 15.47 21.45
CA THR A 58 10.18 14.67 20.38
C THR A 58 11.21 14.16 19.36
N ALA A 59 12.12 15.02 18.88
CA ALA A 59 13.16 14.61 17.93
C ALA A 59 14.10 13.54 18.52
N ALA A 60 14.49 13.69 19.78
CA ALA A 60 15.34 12.72 20.47
C ALA A 60 14.60 11.39 20.70
N ALA A 61 13.33 11.45 21.13
CA ALA A 61 12.48 10.29 21.32
C ALA A 61 12.26 9.50 20.01
N MET A 62 12.22 10.20 18.88
CA MET A 62 12.01 9.61 17.56
C MET A 62 13.28 9.11 16.85
N ALA A 63 14.47 9.42 17.39
CA ALA A 63 15.75 8.97 16.83
C ALA A 63 15.87 7.45 16.58
N PRO A 64 15.33 6.54 17.43
CA PRO A 64 15.40 5.09 17.19
C PRO A 64 14.66 4.60 15.94
N PHE A 65 13.78 5.42 15.36
CA PHE A 65 13.04 5.08 14.14
C PHE A 65 13.74 5.56 12.87
N PHE A 66 14.88 6.25 13.00
CA PHE A 66 15.53 6.94 11.89
C PHE A 66 15.84 6.02 10.70
N ASP A 67 16.35 4.81 10.95
CA ASP A 67 16.69 3.82 9.91
C ASP A 67 15.50 3.47 8.99
N HIS A 68 14.28 3.61 9.49
CA HIS A 68 13.05 3.33 8.75
C HIS A 68 12.26 4.61 8.43
N SER A 69 12.92 5.76 8.41
CA SER A 69 12.25 7.03 8.17
C SER A 69 13.05 7.97 7.28
N LEU A 70 12.40 9.05 6.86
CA LEU A 70 13.06 10.24 6.36
C LEU A 70 12.58 11.46 7.15
N VAL A 71 13.38 12.51 7.19
CA VAL A 71 13.01 13.82 7.74
C VAL A 71 12.90 14.80 6.60
N VAL A 72 11.79 15.52 6.56
CA VAL A 72 11.45 16.49 5.53
C VAL A 72 11.27 17.84 6.19
N ALA A 73 11.93 18.86 5.66
CA ALA A 73 11.64 20.25 5.96
C ALA A 73 10.79 20.83 4.82
N ASP A 74 9.85 21.71 5.12
CA ASP A 74 9.05 22.36 4.08
C ASP A 74 9.27 23.88 3.99
N PRO A 75 10.50 24.35 3.71
CA PRO A 75 10.73 25.76 3.50
C PRO A 75 10.05 26.20 2.20
N ALA A 76 8.89 26.86 2.34
CA ALA A 76 8.07 27.42 1.26
C ALA A 76 7.35 26.40 0.35
N GLY A 77 6.85 25.29 0.90
CA GLY A 77 6.00 24.35 0.14
C GLY A 77 6.76 23.44 -0.83
N ARG A 78 8.08 23.30 -0.63
CA ARG A 78 8.99 22.53 -1.47
C ARG A 78 9.26 21.10 -0.97
N ALA A 79 8.96 20.80 0.29
CA ALA A 79 9.16 19.50 0.94
C ALA A 79 10.55 18.89 0.65
N VAL A 80 11.60 19.49 1.18
CA VAL A 80 13.01 19.09 1.01
C VAL A 80 13.39 18.00 2.01
N ILE A 81 13.97 16.90 1.51
CA ILE A 81 14.48 15.82 2.36
C ILE A 81 15.73 16.31 3.09
N GLU A 82 15.68 16.47 4.40
CA GLU A 82 16.87 16.83 5.20
C GLU A 82 17.74 15.62 5.47
N SER A 83 17.12 14.49 5.77
CA SER A 83 17.84 13.26 6.10
C SER A 83 16.99 12.03 5.79
N VAL A 84 17.64 10.90 5.54
CA VAL A 84 16.98 9.63 5.20
C VAL A 84 17.72 8.46 5.82
N GLY A 85 16.98 7.54 6.42
CA GLY A 85 17.51 6.29 6.96
C GLY A 85 18.09 5.41 5.86
N GLY A 86 19.20 4.72 6.16
CA GLY A 86 19.93 3.91 5.18
C GLY A 86 19.05 2.89 4.44
N PRO A 87 18.24 2.07 5.14
CA PRO A 87 17.29 1.15 4.51
C PRO A 87 16.27 1.82 3.57
N VAL A 88 15.74 2.99 3.95
CA VAL A 88 14.78 3.76 3.13
C VAL A 88 15.46 4.30 1.88
N ALA A 89 16.64 4.91 2.03
CA ALA A 89 17.45 5.42 0.93
C ALA A 89 17.78 4.32 -0.07
N ALA A 90 18.27 3.17 0.42
CA ALA A 90 18.61 2.03 -0.41
C ALA A 90 17.40 1.44 -1.15
N ARG A 91 16.21 1.44 -0.52
CA ARG A 91 15.01 0.85 -1.13
C ARG A 91 14.36 1.74 -2.18
N PHE A 92 14.26 3.04 -1.91
CA PHE A 92 13.48 3.97 -2.71
C PHE A 92 14.32 4.98 -3.49
N GLY A 93 15.66 4.91 -3.39
CA GLY A 93 16.56 5.81 -4.10
C GLY A 93 16.46 7.26 -3.61
N LEU A 94 16.03 7.47 -2.37
CA LEU A 94 15.88 8.80 -1.78
C LEU A 94 17.23 9.34 -1.32
N VAL A 95 17.44 10.64 -1.53
CA VAL A 95 18.70 11.34 -1.22
C VAL A 95 18.39 12.63 -0.48
N ALA A 96 19.14 12.89 0.59
CA ALA A 96 19.07 14.14 1.33
C ALA A 96 19.47 15.36 0.46
N GLY A 97 18.91 16.52 0.77
CA GLY A 97 19.12 17.78 0.04
C GLY A 97 18.26 17.94 -1.21
N LEU A 98 17.47 16.93 -1.59
CA LEU A 98 16.58 17.00 -2.75
C LEU A 98 15.13 17.27 -2.34
N PRO A 99 14.36 18.02 -3.16
CA PRO A 99 12.92 18.13 -2.98
C PRO A 99 12.25 16.78 -3.24
N LEU A 100 11.20 16.47 -2.49
CA LEU A 100 10.29 15.40 -2.83
C LEU A 100 9.63 15.71 -4.17
N LEU A 101 9.72 14.75 -5.10
CA LEU A 101 9.07 14.86 -6.40
C LEU A 101 7.59 14.54 -6.26
N ARG A 102 6.72 15.35 -6.88
CA ARG A 102 5.27 15.11 -6.96
C ARG A 102 4.93 14.15 -8.10
N ASP A 103 5.71 13.08 -8.21
CA ASP A 103 5.47 12.03 -9.20
C ASP A 103 4.47 11.01 -8.64
N PRO A 104 3.62 10.40 -9.50
CA PRO A 104 2.63 9.42 -9.06
C PRO A 104 3.27 8.29 -8.25
N GLY A 105 2.67 7.95 -7.11
CA GLY A 105 3.15 6.89 -6.21
C GLY A 105 3.64 7.44 -4.88
N LEU A 106 4.85 7.08 -4.46
CA LEU A 106 5.34 7.43 -3.12
C LEU A 106 5.61 8.93 -2.94
N GLY A 107 6.11 9.61 -3.97
CA GLY A 107 6.48 11.03 -3.88
C GLY A 107 5.29 11.93 -3.62
N GLU A 108 4.21 11.78 -4.41
CA GLU A 108 2.95 12.49 -4.23
C GLU A 108 2.36 12.28 -2.82
N GLU A 109 2.29 11.04 -2.33
CA GLU A 109 1.75 10.72 -1.00
C GLU A 109 2.61 11.31 0.13
N LEU A 110 3.94 11.29 0.00
CA LEU A 110 4.85 11.91 0.97
C LEU A 110 4.64 13.43 1.04
N VAL A 111 4.51 14.09 -0.11
CA VAL A 111 4.26 15.53 -0.18
C VAL A 111 2.90 15.87 0.43
N ALA A 112 1.84 15.14 0.05
CA ALA A 112 0.50 15.34 0.60
C ALA A 112 0.48 15.16 2.12
N ALA A 113 1.17 14.13 2.64
CA ALA A 113 1.27 13.92 4.08
C ALA A 113 2.00 15.07 4.79
N CYS A 114 3.08 15.60 4.20
CA CYS A 114 3.79 16.77 4.77
C CYS A 114 2.92 18.03 4.76
N GLU A 115 2.18 18.28 3.67
CA GLU A 115 1.24 19.40 3.57
C GLU A 115 0.13 19.30 4.62
N LEU A 116 -0.43 18.11 4.83
CA LEU A 116 -1.43 17.88 5.86
C LEU A 116 -0.89 18.11 7.27
N VAL A 117 0.36 17.70 7.54
CA VAL A 117 1.03 17.97 8.83
C VAL A 117 1.25 19.48 9.04
N ALA A 118 1.63 20.21 7.99
CA ALA A 118 1.81 21.66 8.06
C ALA A 118 0.47 22.39 8.32
N LEU A 119 -0.64 21.92 7.74
CA LEU A 119 -1.97 22.47 7.97
C LEU A 119 -2.52 22.11 9.36
N GLN A 120 -2.24 20.90 9.81
CA GLN A 120 -2.70 20.38 11.09
C GLN A 120 -1.55 19.57 11.73
N PRO A 121 -0.81 20.17 12.69
CA PRO A 121 0.34 19.54 13.36
C PRO A 121 -0.04 18.31 14.19
N MET A 122 -0.39 17.23 13.50
CA MET A 122 -0.79 15.95 14.06
C MET A 122 -0.26 14.80 13.20
N PRO A 123 -0.16 13.58 13.76
CA PRO A 123 0.24 12.40 13.00
C PRO A 123 -0.70 12.12 11.82
N ILE A 124 -0.15 12.00 10.60
CA ILE A 124 -0.90 11.71 9.37
C ILE A 124 -0.48 10.33 8.82
N PRO A 125 -1.37 9.31 8.85
CA PRO A 125 -1.10 8.04 8.20
C PRO A 125 -1.36 8.13 6.69
N PHE A 126 -0.59 7.39 5.89
CA PHE A 126 -0.81 7.28 4.45
C PHE A 126 -0.38 5.89 3.94
N GLU A 127 -0.85 5.54 2.75
CA GLU A 127 -0.45 4.33 2.04
C GLU A 127 -0.13 4.68 0.59
N ALA A 128 0.92 4.06 0.04
CA ALA A 128 1.32 4.24 -1.34
C ALA A 128 1.63 2.88 -1.98
N SER A 129 1.37 2.76 -3.28
CA SER A 129 1.85 1.62 -4.07
C SER A 129 2.96 2.05 -5.00
N VAL A 130 4.06 1.29 -5.01
CA VAL A 130 5.25 1.58 -5.80
C VAL A 130 5.64 0.35 -6.59
N ASN A 131 6.06 0.55 -7.83
CA ASN A 131 6.65 -0.52 -8.63
C ASN A 131 8.15 -0.60 -8.33
N ASP A 132 8.60 -1.77 -7.88
CA ASP A 132 10.01 -2.12 -7.78
C ASP A 132 10.64 -2.12 -9.18
N PRO A 133 11.90 -1.68 -9.37
CA PRO A 133 12.60 -1.85 -10.65
C PRO A 133 12.60 -3.27 -11.23
N ILE A 134 12.45 -4.29 -10.38
CA ILE A 134 12.36 -5.71 -10.78
C ILE A 134 10.93 -6.10 -11.26
N GLY A 135 9.97 -5.17 -11.18
CA GLY A 135 8.59 -5.30 -11.65
C GLY A 135 7.63 -5.88 -10.62
N ALA A 136 8.01 -5.89 -9.34
CA ALA A 136 7.15 -6.28 -8.24
C ALA A 136 6.39 -5.06 -7.69
N GLN A 137 5.13 -5.24 -7.28
CA GLN A 137 4.35 -4.22 -6.62
C GLN A 137 4.66 -4.22 -5.13
N ILE A 138 5.08 -3.07 -4.62
CA ILE A 138 5.36 -2.81 -3.22
C ILE A 138 4.19 -2.00 -2.66
N LEU A 139 3.68 -2.41 -1.51
CA LEU A 139 2.81 -1.58 -0.68
C LEU A 139 3.67 -0.92 0.39
N VAL A 140 3.59 0.40 0.47
CA VAL A 140 4.24 1.22 1.48
C VAL A 140 3.17 1.79 2.39
N ARG A 141 3.39 1.67 3.70
CA ARG A 141 2.57 2.26 4.76
C ARG A 141 3.43 3.22 5.53
N GLY A 142 2.96 4.45 5.64
CA GLY A 142 3.70 5.51 6.30
C GLY A 142 2.92 6.19 7.42
N LEU A 143 3.65 6.81 8.31
CA LEU A 143 3.14 7.74 9.30
C LEU A 143 4.03 8.98 9.30
N ALA A 144 3.48 10.11 8.88
CA ALA A 144 4.12 11.41 8.97
C ALA A 144 3.88 12.00 10.37
N LEU A 145 4.95 12.36 11.05
CA LEU A 145 4.95 12.86 12.43
C LEU A 145 5.56 14.27 12.45
N PRO A 146 4.84 15.28 12.96
CA PRO A 146 5.41 16.61 13.14
C PRO A 146 6.54 16.55 14.16
N LEU A 147 7.67 17.16 13.82
CA LEU A 147 8.80 17.37 14.69
C LEU A 147 8.91 18.87 14.98
N PRO A 148 8.64 19.30 16.23
CA PRO A 148 8.75 20.70 16.59
C PRO A 148 10.22 21.14 16.58
N LEU A 149 10.48 22.34 16.08
CA LEU A 149 11.80 23.00 16.16
C LEU A 149 11.60 24.47 16.49
N GLY A 150 12.10 24.90 17.65
CA GLY A 150 11.81 26.24 18.18
C GLY A 150 10.33 26.42 18.48
N ASP A 151 9.73 27.49 17.97
CA ASP A 151 8.32 27.83 18.17
C ASP A 151 7.38 27.22 17.10
N ASP A 152 7.92 26.55 16.09
CA ASP A 152 7.13 25.94 15.02
C ASP A 152 6.86 24.44 15.33
N PRO A 153 5.59 24.05 15.57
CA PRO A 153 5.23 22.68 15.91
C PRO A 153 5.39 21.67 14.77
N ALA A 154 5.51 22.13 13.52
CA ALA A 154 5.62 21.29 12.33
C ALA A 154 6.79 21.72 11.42
N ALA A 155 7.82 22.34 12.00
CA ALA A 155 9.02 22.79 11.29
C ALA A 155 9.66 21.69 10.43
N LEU A 156 9.67 20.47 11.00
CA LEU A 156 10.15 19.26 10.37
C LEU A 156 9.06 18.19 10.41
N VAL A 157 9.10 17.25 9.47
CA VAL A 157 8.21 16.10 9.42
C VAL A 157 9.06 14.85 9.33
N GLN A 158 9.01 13.99 10.35
CA GLN A 158 9.61 12.67 10.27
C GLN A 158 8.59 11.66 9.77
N VAL A 159 8.90 11.04 8.65
CA VAL A 159 8.03 10.08 7.99
C VAL A 159 8.56 8.68 8.21
N VAL A 160 7.91 7.91 9.09
CA VAL A 160 8.26 6.51 9.38
C VAL A 160 7.55 5.60 8.38
N LEU A 161 8.32 4.75 7.72
CA LEU A 161 7.88 3.90 6.63
C LEU A 161 7.99 2.41 6.98
N SER A 162 7.03 1.67 6.45
CA SER A 162 7.03 0.21 6.43
C SER A 162 6.61 -0.25 5.05
N TRP A 163 7.25 -1.26 4.48
CA TRP A 163 6.94 -1.71 3.12
C TRP A 163 7.00 -3.21 2.96
N ARG A 164 6.23 -3.71 2.00
CA ARG A 164 6.18 -5.13 1.66
C ARG A 164 5.92 -5.34 0.17
N GLU A 165 6.55 -6.36 -0.39
CA GLU A 165 6.20 -6.89 -1.70
C GLU A 165 4.87 -7.64 -1.65
N VAL A 166 3.89 -7.19 -2.43
CA VAL A 166 2.52 -7.74 -2.44
C VAL A 166 2.27 -8.62 -3.67
N LEU A 167 2.84 -8.24 -4.82
CA LEU A 167 2.74 -9.01 -6.06
C LEU A 167 4.08 -8.99 -6.80
N SER A 168 4.68 -10.16 -7.00
CA SER A 168 5.83 -10.27 -7.90
C SER A 168 5.39 -10.09 -9.35
N LYS A 169 6.33 -9.79 -10.26
CA LYS A 169 6.06 -9.64 -11.70
C LYS A 169 5.32 -10.84 -12.32
N SER A 170 5.68 -12.05 -11.90
CA SER A 170 5.05 -13.29 -12.38
C SER A 170 3.63 -13.45 -11.81
N ALA A 171 3.43 -13.14 -10.52
CA ALA A 171 2.11 -13.15 -9.89
C ALA A 171 1.17 -12.11 -10.52
N ALA A 172 1.67 -10.90 -10.78
CA ALA A 172 0.91 -9.85 -11.44
C ALA A 172 0.48 -10.27 -12.86
N ARG A 173 1.38 -10.86 -13.66
CA ARG A 173 1.03 -11.40 -14.99
C ARG A 173 -0.02 -12.50 -14.92
N ARG A 174 0.10 -13.39 -13.93
CA ARG A 174 -0.87 -14.46 -13.72
C ARG A 174 -2.24 -13.90 -13.34
N LEU A 175 -2.29 -12.95 -12.42
CA LEU A 175 -3.53 -12.28 -12.02
C LEU A 175 -4.17 -11.55 -13.22
N GLN A 176 -3.37 -10.86 -14.02
CA GLN A 176 -3.85 -10.21 -15.25
C GLN A 176 -4.44 -11.23 -16.23
N ALA A 177 -3.80 -12.39 -16.40
CA ALA A 177 -4.31 -13.45 -17.26
C ALA A 177 -5.63 -14.04 -16.71
N GLU A 178 -5.72 -14.27 -15.40
CA GLU A 178 -6.94 -14.76 -14.73
C GLU A 178 -8.08 -13.74 -14.85
N LEU A 179 -7.81 -12.45 -14.66
CA LEU A 179 -8.80 -11.38 -14.86
C LEU A 179 -9.22 -11.26 -16.32
N ALA A 180 -8.29 -11.30 -17.26
CA ALA A 180 -8.59 -11.26 -18.69
C ALA A 180 -9.46 -12.46 -19.11
N GLN A 181 -9.17 -13.64 -18.58
CA GLN A 181 -9.97 -14.84 -18.81
C GLN A 181 -11.35 -14.74 -18.17
N ALA A 182 -11.45 -14.20 -16.94
CA ALA A 182 -12.73 -13.96 -16.27
C ALA A 182 -13.59 -12.95 -17.06
N PHE A 183 -13.01 -11.84 -17.51
CA PHE A 183 -13.71 -10.86 -18.34
C PHE A 183 -14.11 -11.43 -19.70
N ALA A 184 -13.27 -12.24 -20.33
CA ALA A 184 -13.64 -12.95 -21.56
C ALA A 184 -14.80 -13.94 -21.32
N SER A 185 -14.86 -14.57 -20.15
CA SER A 185 -15.93 -15.52 -19.78
C SER A 185 -17.27 -14.86 -19.45
N LEU A 186 -17.26 -13.57 -19.08
CA LEU A 186 -18.49 -12.82 -18.86
C LEU A 186 -19.26 -12.50 -20.16
N GLY A 187 -18.68 -12.85 -21.32
CA GLY A 187 -19.23 -12.51 -22.63
C GLY A 187 -19.28 -11.00 -22.86
N PRO A 188 -19.52 -10.54 -24.09
CA PRO A 188 -20.03 -9.19 -24.26
C PRO A 188 -21.32 -9.12 -23.44
N ALA A 189 -21.42 -8.18 -22.50
CA ALA A 189 -22.69 -7.84 -21.89
C ALA A 189 -23.71 -7.79 -23.03
N GLN A 190 -24.72 -8.68 -22.98
CA GLN A 190 -25.83 -8.58 -23.91
C GLN A 190 -26.25 -7.13 -23.85
N ALA A 191 -26.16 -6.42 -24.98
CA ALA A 191 -26.62 -5.06 -25.11
C ALA A 191 -28.02 -5.04 -24.53
N THR A 192 -28.12 -4.56 -23.28
CA THR A 192 -29.38 -4.45 -22.58
C THR A 192 -30.23 -3.61 -23.49
N ALA A 193 -31.30 -4.22 -24.00
CA ALA A 193 -32.26 -3.56 -24.88
C ALA A 193 -32.49 -2.14 -24.39
N GLU A 194 -32.41 -1.17 -25.32
CA GLU A 194 -32.53 0.24 -25.03
C GLU A 194 -33.63 0.53 -23.99
N PRO A 195 -33.32 1.20 -22.86
CA PRO A 195 -34.32 1.45 -21.82
C PRO A 195 -35.33 2.54 -22.19
N PHE A 196 -35.26 3.10 -23.39
CA PHE A 196 -36.18 4.15 -23.83
C PHE A 196 -36.72 3.83 -25.23
N PRO A 197 -37.99 3.47 -25.40
CA PRO A 197 -38.59 3.57 -26.71
C PRO A 197 -38.55 5.04 -27.14
N THR A 198 -37.90 5.35 -28.25
CA THR A 198 -38.12 6.60 -28.98
C THR A 198 -39.60 6.69 -29.34
N ARG A 199 -40.37 7.31 -28.45
CA ARG A 199 -41.73 7.76 -28.73
C ARG A 199 -41.57 8.85 -29.78
N SER A 200 -41.80 8.52 -31.05
CA SER A 200 -41.95 9.50 -32.11
C SER A 200 -43.09 10.43 -31.73
N ALA A 201 -42.75 11.55 -31.09
CA ALA A 201 -43.67 12.64 -30.84
C ALA A 201 -43.91 13.32 -32.19
N ASN A 202 -44.98 12.89 -32.87
CA ASN A 202 -45.62 13.69 -33.90
C ASN A 202 -46.19 14.91 -33.18
N ILE A 203 -45.42 16.00 -33.13
CA ILE A 203 -45.88 17.27 -32.58
C ILE A 203 -46.74 17.92 -33.66
N ASP A 204 -48.05 17.72 -33.58
CA ASP A 204 -49.02 18.56 -34.27
C ASP A 204 -48.94 19.97 -33.64
N VAL A 205 -48.41 20.91 -34.42
CA VAL A 205 -48.35 22.33 -34.08
C VAL A 205 -49.77 22.90 -34.10
N ILE A 206 -50.41 22.95 -32.93
CA ILE A 206 -51.67 23.68 -32.75
C ILE A 206 -51.37 25.18 -32.82
N LYS A 207 -51.71 25.81 -33.95
CA LYS A 207 -51.76 27.27 -34.10
C LYS A 207 -52.88 27.83 -33.22
N ILE A 208 -52.50 28.47 -32.11
CA ILE A 208 -53.41 29.36 -31.37
C ILE A 208 -53.26 30.77 -31.94
N THR A 209 -54.16 31.15 -32.83
CA THR A 209 -54.38 32.54 -33.27
C THR A 209 -55.03 33.32 -32.13
N LYS A 210 -54.32 34.34 -31.65
CA LYS A 210 -54.78 35.30 -30.64
C LYS A 210 -55.54 36.43 -31.34
N ASN A 211 -56.87 36.41 -31.33
CA ASN A 211 -57.67 37.59 -31.65
C ASN A 211 -57.86 38.40 -30.36
N CYS A 212 -57.18 39.54 -30.28
CA CYS A 212 -57.48 40.58 -29.30
C CYS A 212 -58.80 41.26 -29.69
N ARG A 213 -59.69 41.39 -28.71
CA ARG A 213 -60.73 42.42 -28.66
C ARG A 213 -60.37 43.37 -27.53
#